data_AF-A0A3N5J487-F1
#
_entry.id   AF-A0A3N5J487-F1
#
_cell.length_a   1.000
_cell.length_b   1.000
_cell.length_c   1.000
_cell.angle_alpha   90.00
_cell.angle_beta   90.00
_cell.angle_gamma   90.00
#
_symmetry.space_group_name_H-M   'P 1'
#
loop_
_entity.id
_entity.type
_entity.pdbx_description
1 polymer ?
#
loop_
_entity_poly.entity_id
_entity_poly.type
_entity_poly.pdbx_seq_one_letter_code
_entity_poly.pdbx_strand_id
1 'polypeptide(L)'
;AINHAANRTLYGMRVTDMPHVKGNFMQAWLRLVGMKLYQRRATDYFRKATADDRRYLLFNPTSKMKVTTQSEDVIALLWDVIAAKGFERDTFFATVASDIKGPAKLEGTVHVNVQLIRKFIKRYFFNPMDYAPVGPVFDQADDLFLFNQGTASGLGKVQFNDYRPVFDEFKSLPNVSVFIKQIGLFREMLEKAFPDKVQEMDPSFSLTVGEMFSIVVYGQLILEQAKIDNLDKDIVNQIFDFMVRDFSGFGLQIYAKATTNEVQRGYCKEIMLMMPVPDPAQYDGIWQTCVICLNGEYEMTDRKG
;
A
#
# COMPACT_ATOMS: atom_id res chain seq x y z
N ALA A 1 18.09 8.79 -8.79
CA ALA A 1 17.17 9.92 -9.01
C ALA A 1 17.54 11.12 -8.14
N ILE A 2 17.57 10.99 -6.79
CA ILE A 2 17.86 12.12 -5.89
C ILE A 2 19.22 12.78 -6.16
N ASN A 3 20.30 12.00 -6.36
CA ASN A 3 21.62 12.55 -6.75
C ASN A 3 21.57 13.37 -8.05
N HIS A 4 20.76 12.95 -9.01
CA HIS A 4 20.63 13.68 -10.27
C HIS A 4 19.89 15.01 -10.07
N ALA A 5 18.75 14.98 -9.39
CA ALA A 5 17.93 16.16 -9.18
C ALA A 5 18.58 17.17 -8.21
N ALA A 6 19.20 16.70 -7.12
CA ALA A 6 19.82 17.56 -6.12
C ALA A 6 21.01 18.36 -6.67
N ASN A 7 21.71 17.83 -7.67
CA ASN A 7 22.89 18.47 -8.28
C ASN A 7 22.58 19.20 -9.59
N ARG A 8 21.31 19.31 -9.97
CA ARG A 8 20.87 20.01 -11.19
C ARG A 8 20.15 21.31 -10.82
N THR A 9 20.49 22.37 -11.55
CA THR A 9 19.83 23.68 -11.44
C THR A 9 19.08 23.97 -12.74
N LEU A 10 17.81 24.35 -12.62
CA LEU A 10 16.96 24.81 -13.73
C LEU A 10 16.26 26.08 -13.31
N TYR A 11 16.18 27.07 -14.20
CA TYR A 11 15.54 28.37 -13.92
C TYR A 11 16.08 29.08 -12.65
N GLY A 12 17.36 28.87 -12.32
CA GLY A 12 18.01 29.49 -11.15
C GLY A 12 17.74 28.81 -9.80
N MET A 13 17.01 27.69 -9.77
CA MET A 13 16.74 26.92 -8.55
C MET A 13 17.21 25.46 -8.68
N ARG A 14 17.59 24.83 -7.57
CA ARG A 14 17.87 23.38 -7.59
C ARG A 14 16.58 22.65 -7.94
N VAL A 15 16.68 21.59 -8.74
CA VAL A 15 15.49 20.83 -9.17
C VAL A 15 14.74 20.26 -7.96
N THR A 16 15.44 19.88 -6.89
CA THR A 16 14.83 19.43 -5.62
C THR A 16 14.06 20.49 -4.85
N ASP A 17 14.28 21.78 -5.14
CA ASP A 17 13.56 22.88 -4.50
C ASP A 17 12.24 23.19 -5.21
N MET A 18 11.99 22.57 -6.37
CA MET A 18 10.72 22.70 -7.10
C MET A 18 9.62 21.94 -6.36
N PRO A 19 8.46 22.57 -6.05
CA PRO A 19 7.42 21.94 -5.21
C PRO A 19 6.93 20.58 -5.71
N HIS A 20 6.72 20.43 -7.02
CA HIS A 20 6.27 19.17 -7.63
C HIS A 20 7.35 18.07 -7.56
N VAL A 21 8.63 18.41 -7.70
CA VAL A 21 9.74 17.45 -7.57
C VAL A 21 9.87 16.97 -6.14
N LYS A 22 9.85 17.91 -5.17
CA LYS A 22 9.84 17.61 -3.73
C LYS A 22 8.67 16.68 -3.39
N GLY A 23 7.47 17.03 -3.89
CA GLY A 23 6.26 16.23 -3.79
C GLY A 23 6.44 14.79 -4.29
N ASN A 24 6.96 14.62 -5.51
CA ASN A 24 7.17 13.32 -6.13
C ASN A 24 8.18 12.47 -5.35
N PHE A 25 9.30 13.04 -4.91
CA PHE A 25 10.27 12.32 -4.09
C PHE A 25 9.71 11.90 -2.74
N MET A 26 9.01 12.81 -2.07
CA MET A 26 8.36 12.51 -0.80
C MET A 26 7.38 11.35 -0.95
N GLN A 27 6.50 11.41 -1.96
CA GLN A 27 5.51 10.37 -2.21
C GLN A 27 6.18 9.03 -2.58
N ALA A 28 7.20 9.05 -3.44
CA ALA A 28 7.95 7.86 -3.82
C ALA A 28 8.64 7.21 -2.61
N TRP A 29 9.26 8.02 -1.74
CA TRP A 29 9.93 7.54 -0.54
C TRP A 29 8.94 6.92 0.45
N LEU A 30 7.81 7.59 0.74
CA LEU A 30 6.79 7.08 1.65
C LEU A 30 6.14 5.78 1.16
N ARG A 31 5.83 5.68 -0.14
CA ARG A 31 5.32 4.45 -0.75
C ARG A 31 6.34 3.32 -0.59
N LEU A 32 7.62 3.59 -0.85
CA LEU A 32 8.70 2.60 -0.67
C LEU A 32 8.85 2.15 0.79
N VAL A 33 8.74 3.06 1.76
CA VAL A 33 8.76 2.71 3.19
C VAL A 33 7.55 1.83 3.55
N GLY A 34 6.34 2.23 3.12
CA GLY A 34 5.12 1.43 3.33
C GLY A 34 5.25 0.01 2.76
N MET A 35 5.84 -0.13 1.56
CA MET A 35 6.06 -1.43 0.92
C MET A 35 6.98 -2.32 1.75
N LYS A 36 8.09 -1.75 2.26
CA LYS A 36 9.04 -2.47 3.12
C LYS A 36 8.37 -2.92 4.42
N LEU A 37 7.64 -2.03 5.09
CA LEU A 37 6.93 -2.32 6.34
C LEU A 37 5.91 -3.44 6.15
N TYR A 38 5.07 -3.33 5.13
CA TYR A 38 4.08 -4.34 4.80
C TYR A 38 4.73 -5.70 4.52
N GLN A 39 5.73 -5.73 3.64
CA GLN A 39 6.37 -6.99 3.24
C GLN A 39 7.10 -7.65 4.41
N ARG A 40 7.77 -6.85 5.25
CA ARG A 40 8.44 -7.36 6.45
C ARG A 40 7.43 -8.04 7.37
N ARG A 41 6.30 -7.37 7.64
CA ARG A 41 5.27 -7.92 8.52
C ARG A 41 4.57 -9.14 7.94
N ALA A 42 4.23 -9.11 6.66
CA ALA A 42 3.60 -10.22 5.96
C ALA A 42 4.48 -11.49 6.04
N THR A 43 5.80 -11.31 5.97
CA THR A 43 6.76 -12.42 6.10
C THR A 43 6.64 -13.14 7.44
N ASP A 44 6.41 -12.45 8.56
CA ASP A 44 6.22 -13.11 9.86
C ASP A 44 5.01 -14.05 9.84
N TYR A 45 3.90 -13.62 9.22
CA TYR A 45 2.72 -14.46 9.03
C TYR A 45 2.96 -15.65 8.08
N PHE A 46 3.82 -15.48 7.07
CA PHE A 46 4.18 -16.57 6.15
C PHE A 46 4.98 -17.64 6.89
N ARG A 47 5.95 -17.23 7.70
CA ARG A 47 6.84 -18.13 8.45
C ARG A 47 6.14 -18.81 9.63
N LYS A 48 5.05 -18.25 10.15
CA LYS A 48 4.20 -18.86 11.19
C LYS A 48 2.93 -19.51 10.64
N ALA A 49 2.78 -19.59 9.33
CA ALA A 49 1.61 -20.21 8.71
C ALA A 49 1.52 -21.71 9.07
N THR A 50 0.31 -22.18 9.33
CA THR A 50 0.01 -23.59 9.58
C THR A 50 -1.30 -23.99 8.90
N ALA A 51 -1.67 -25.27 8.99
CA ALA A 51 -2.97 -25.73 8.51
C ALA A 51 -4.15 -25.05 9.24
N ASP A 52 -3.93 -24.64 10.49
CA ASP A 52 -4.94 -23.99 11.34
C ASP A 52 -4.88 -22.46 11.27
N ASP A 53 -3.69 -21.87 11.12
CA ASP A 53 -3.50 -20.43 10.90
C ASP A 53 -3.22 -20.13 9.41
N ARG A 54 -4.30 -19.80 8.71
CA ARG A 54 -4.29 -19.59 7.26
C ARG A 54 -4.36 -18.12 6.85
N ARG A 55 -4.08 -17.18 7.77
CA ARG A 55 -4.16 -15.73 7.49
C ARG A 55 -3.20 -15.27 6.38
N TYR A 56 -2.10 -16.00 6.19
CA TYR A 56 -1.16 -15.79 5.08
C TYR A 56 -1.85 -15.80 3.69
N LEU A 57 -2.99 -16.49 3.54
CA LEU A 57 -3.75 -16.55 2.29
C LEU A 57 -4.39 -15.22 1.88
N LEU A 58 -4.50 -14.25 2.79
CA LEU A 58 -4.88 -12.87 2.47
C LEU A 58 -3.63 -11.98 2.29
N PHE A 59 -2.64 -12.14 3.16
CA PHE A 59 -1.47 -11.25 3.18
C PHE A 59 -0.53 -11.48 1.99
N ASN A 60 -0.38 -12.72 1.52
CA ASN A 60 0.42 -13.04 0.35
C ASN A 60 -0.11 -12.44 -0.96
N PRO A 61 -1.38 -12.67 -1.36
CA PRO A 61 -1.93 -12.01 -2.56
C PRO A 61 -2.00 -10.49 -2.42
N THR A 62 -2.18 -9.97 -1.21
CA THR A 62 -2.11 -8.51 -0.97
C THR A 62 -0.68 -7.99 -1.17
N SER A 63 0.37 -8.74 -0.79
CA SER A 63 1.76 -8.41 -1.16
C SER A 63 1.91 -8.37 -2.66
N LYS A 64 1.58 -9.47 -3.34
CA LYS A 64 1.71 -9.60 -4.79
C LYS A 64 1.02 -8.48 -5.53
N MET A 65 -0.16 -8.09 -5.10
CA MET A 65 -0.96 -7.08 -5.78
C MET A 65 -0.59 -5.65 -5.38
N LYS A 66 -0.63 -5.33 -4.09
CA LYS A 66 -0.46 -3.94 -3.63
C LYS A 66 1.01 -3.53 -3.67
N VAL A 67 1.94 -4.35 -3.16
CA VAL A 67 3.36 -3.97 -3.14
C VAL A 67 3.89 -3.75 -4.55
N THR A 68 3.50 -4.60 -5.51
CA THR A 68 3.98 -4.45 -6.91
C THR A 68 3.36 -3.25 -7.63
N THR A 69 2.09 -2.93 -7.40
CA THR A 69 1.49 -1.70 -7.98
C THR A 69 2.06 -0.44 -7.34
N GLN A 70 2.33 -0.46 -6.03
CA GLN A 70 3.06 0.62 -5.37
C GLN A 70 4.47 0.81 -5.95
N SER A 71 5.16 -0.27 -6.33
CA SER A 71 6.45 -0.17 -7.03
C SER A 71 6.34 0.56 -8.37
N GLU A 72 5.26 0.32 -9.13
CA GLU A 72 5.03 1.01 -10.40
C GLU A 72 4.81 2.52 -10.17
N ASP A 73 4.01 2.89 -9.16
CA ASP A 73 3.80 4.28 -8.78
C ASP A 73 5.11 4.96 -8.35
N VAL A 74 5.94 4.27 -7.55
CA VAL A 74 7.26 4.78 -7.15
C VAL A 74 8.13 5.07 -8.36
N ILE A 75 8.22 4.14 -9.31
CA ILE A 75 9.04 4.34 -10.51
C ILE A 75 8.46 5.44 -11.40
N ALA A 76 7.13 5.54 -11.55
CA ALA A 76 6.50 6.63 -12.29
C ALA A 76 6.84 8.01 -11.68
N LEU A 77 6.67 8.16 -10.36
CA LEU A 77 7.01 9.40 -9.64
C LEU A 77 8.49 9.78 -9.79
N LEU A 78 9.40 8.80 -9.70
CA LEU A 78 10.82 9.03 -9.90
C LEU A 78 11.16 9.36 -11.35
N TRP A 79 10.43 8.79 -12.32
CA TRP A 79 10.60 9.09 -13.75
C TRP A 79 10.23 10.54 -14.05
N ASP A 80 9.11 11.02 -13.51
CA ASP A 80 8.68 12.42 -13.65
C ASP A 80 9.73 13.41 -13.13
N VAL A 81 10.56 13.00 -12.15
CA VAL A 81 11.65 13.84 -11.63
C VAL A 81 12.91 13.80 -12.50
N ILE A 82 13.35 12.62 -12.93
CA ILE A 82 14.58 12.51 -13.74
C ILE A 82 14.34 12.88 -15.21
N ALA A 83 13.07 12.89 -15.64
CA ALA A 83 12.60 13.25 -16.96
C ALA A 83 13.38 12.52 -18.09
N ALA A 84 13.96 13.28 -19.01
CA ALA A 84 14.68 12.76 -20.18
C ALA A 84 15.80 11.77 -19.82
N LYS A 85 16.46 11.94 -18.66
CA LYS A 85 17.52 11.03 -18.21
C LYS A 85 17.02 9.61 -17.97
N GLY A 86 15.73 9.44 -17.67
CA GLY A 86 15.13 8.11 -17.54
C GLY A 86 15.09 7.30 -18.84
N PHE A 87 15.28 7.94 -19.99
CA PHE A 87 15.35 7.27 -21.30
C PHE A 87 16.79 6.93 -21.72
N GLU A 88 17.79 7.39 -20.98
CA GLU A 88 19.19 7.06 -21.28
C GLU A 88 19.44 5.57 -20.99
N ARG A 89 19.74 4.81 -22.05
CA ARG A 89 19.90 3.34 -22.01
C ARG A 89 20.98 2.88 -21.03
N ASP A 90 21.98 3.71 -20.78
CA ASP A 90 23.11 3.38 -19.90
C ASP A 90 22.81 3.62 -18.42
N THR A 91 21.57 3.99 -18.08
CA THR A 91 21.13 4.13 -16.69
C THR A 91 20.46 2.85 -16.18
N PHE A 92 20.75 2.48 -14.93
CA PHE A 92 20.01 1.41 -14.25
C PHE A 92 18.49 1.70 -14.20
N PHE A 93 18.12 2.98 -14.16
CA PHE A 93 16.73 3.40 -14.15
C PHE A 93 15.98 2.95 -15.41
N ALA A 94 16.57 3.09 -16.61
CA ALA A 94 15.91 2.69 -17.85
C ALA A 94 15.55 1.19 -17.87
N THR A 95 16.42 0.32 -17.33
CA THR A 95 16.12 -1.10 -17.16
C THR A 95 14.95 -1.31 -16.20
N VAL A 96 15.00 -0.72 -15.01
CA VAL A 96 13.93 -0.85 -14.01
C VAL A 96 12.60 -0.32 -14.55
N ALA A 97 12.61 0.83 -15.21
CA ALA A 97 11.46 1.46 -15.82
C ALA A 97 10.74 0.58 -16.86
N SER A 98 11.48 -0.21 -17.63
CA SER A 98 10.94 -1.22 -18.54
C SER A 98 10.31 -2.38 -17.76
N ASP A 99 11.04 -2.92 -16.79
CA ASP A 99 10.74 -4.22 -16.20
C ASP A 99 9.75 -4.15 -15.03
N ILE A 100 9.60 -2.98 -14.39
CA ILE A 100 8.77 -2.81 -13.18
C ILE A 100 7.30 -3.16 -13.39
N LYS A 101 6.83 -3.12 -14.63
CA LYS A 101 5.46 -3.51 -14.99
C LYS A 101 5.26 -5.03 -14.95
N GLY A 102 6.32 -5.83 -15.07
CA GLY A 102 6.24 -7.29 -15.07
C GLY A 102 5.61 -7.84 -13.79
N PRO A 103 6.17 -7.56 -12.59
CA PRO A 103 5.72 -8.15 -11.33
C PRO A 103 4.23 -8.05 -11.04
N ALA A 104 3.52 -6.97 -11.39
CA ALA A 104 2.07 -6.90 -11.12
C ALA A 104 1.19 -7.63 -12.15
N LYS A 105 1.74 -7.93 -13.34
CA LYS A 105 1.00 -8.56 -14.46
C LYS A 105 1.34 -10.04 -14.66
N LEU A 106 2.52 -10.47 -14.24
CA LEU A 106 2.98 -11.86 -14.28
C LEU A 106 2.49 -12.64 -13.05
N GLU A 107 2.28 -13.95 -13.20
CA GLU A 107 1.94 -14.90 -12.11
C GLU A 107 0.74 -14.48 -11.25
N GLY A 108 -0.45 -14.52 -11.87
CA GLY A 108 -1.68 -14.03 -11.25
C GLY A 108 -1.78 -12.53 -11.35
N THR A 109 -2.56 -12.05 -12.32
CA THR A 109 -2.77 -10.61 -12.53
C THR A 109 -3.41 -9.98 -11.29
N VAL A 110 -3.32 -8.65 -11.17
CA VAL A 110 -4.07 -7.87 -10.17
C VAL A 110 -5.53 -8.33 -10.10
N HIS A 111 -6.17 -8.58 -11.25
CA HIS A 111 -7.55 -9.05 -11.28
C HIS A 111 -7.77 -10.40 -10.60
N VAL A 112 -6.91 -11.39 -10.87
CA VAL A 112 -7.00 -12.70 -10.24
C VAL A 112 -6.80 -12.60 -8.73
N ASN A 113 -5.82 -11.81 -8.29
CA ASN A 113 -5.55 -11.60 -6.86
C ASN A 113 -6.69 -10.84 -6.16
N VAL A 114 -7.28 -9.81 -6.79
CA VAL A 114 -8.48 -9.14 -6.27
C VAL A 114 -9.61 -10.13 -6.07
N GLN A 115 -9.93 -10.95 -7.07
CA GLN A 115 -11.02 -11.92 -6.96
C GLN A 115 -10.80 -12.94 -5.84
N LEU A 116 -9.54 -13.30 -5.59
CA LEU A 116 -9.17 -14.15 -4.47
C LEU A 116 -9.40 -13.44 -3.13
N ILE A 117 -8.87 -12.22 -2.96
CA ILE A 117 -8.96 -11.53 -1.66
C ILE A 117 -10.39 -11.12 -1.28
N ARG A 118 -11.25 -10.87 -2.27
CA ARG A 118 -12.67 -10.51 -2.04
C ARG A 118 -13.40 -11.55 -1.21
N LYS A 119 -12.99 -12.81 -1.28
CA LYS A 119 -13.57 -13.91 -0.48
C LYS A 119 -13.36 -13.72 1.04
N PHE A 120 -12.38 -12.92 1.45
CA PHE A 120 -12.07 -12.66 2.85
C PHE A 120 -12.81 -11.44 3.42
N ILE A 121 -13.35 -10.53 2.58
CA ILE A 121 -13.97 -9.26 3.00
C ILE A 121 -14.95 -9.48 4.15
N LYS A 122 -15.87 -10.44 4.00
CA LYS A 122 -16.90 -10.72 5.02
C LYS A 122 -16.27 -11.13 6.35
N ARG A 123 -15.30 -12.06 6.31
CA ARG A 123 -14.65 -12.58 7.51
C ARG A 123 -13.75 -11.56 8.19
N TYR A 124 -13.04 -10.76 7.40
CA TYR A 124 -12.14 -9.72 7.91
C TYR A 124 -12.92 -8.59 8.61
N PHE A 125 -14.00 -8.07 8.01
CA PHE A 125 -14.72 -6.90 8.57
C PHE A 125 -15.80 -7.24 9.59
N PHE A 126 -16.41 -8.43 9.52
CA PHE A 126 -17.66 -8.71 10.25
C PHE A 126 -17.60 -9.97 11.13
N ASN A 127 -16.56 -10.80 11.01
CA ASN A 127 -16.47 -12.06 11.78
C ASN A 127 -15.03 -12.31 12.27
N PRO A 128 -14.49 -11.46 13.16
CA PRO A 128 -13.16 -11.67 13.71
C PRO A 128 -13.10 -12.96 14.55
N MET A 129 -11.88 -13.44 14.76
CA MET A 129 -11.53 -14.55 15.64
C MET A 129 -10.28 -14.17 16.41
N ASP A 130 -10.18 -14.62 17.65
CA ASP A 130 -8.99 -14.41 18.46
C ASP A 130 -7.88 -15.38 18.03
N TYR A 131 -6.78 -14.85 17.53
CA TYR A 131 -5.54 -15.57 17.30
C TYR A 131 -4.48 -15.10 18.29
N ALA A 132 -3.59 -16.03 18.65
CA ALA A 132 -2.36 -15.66 19.33
C ALA A 132 -1.59 -14.60 18.52
N PRO A 133 -1.01 -13.58 19.16
CA PRO A 133 -0.18 -12.59 18.49
C PRO A 133 1.00 -13.26 17.78
N VAL A 134 1.22 -12.89 16.52
CA VAL A 134 2.39 -13.34 15.75
C VAL A 134 3.54 -12.37 16.02
N GLY A 135 4.54 -12.81 16.77
CA GLY A 135 5.75 -12.02 17.00
C GLY A 135 6.64 -11.92 15.75
N PRO A 136 7.64 -11.01 15.74
CA PRO A 136 8.65 -10.95 14.70
C PRO A 136 9.43 -12.27 14.59
N VAL A 137 9.70 -12.72 13.37
CA VAL A 137 10.35 -14.02 13.10
C VAL A 137 11.72 -13.79 12.48
N PHE A 138 12.77 -14.09 13.26
CA PHE A 138 14.18 -13.94 12.88
C PHE A 138 14.98 -15.24 13.02
N ASP A 139 14.34 -16.32 13.48
CA ASP A 139 14.99 -17.61 13.62
C ASP A 139 15.42 -18.16 12.26
N GLN A 140 16.52 -18.93 12.25
CA GLN A 140 16.97 -19.69 11.10
C GLN A 140 16.26 -21.05 11.09
N ALA A 141 14.94 -21.02 10.94
CA ALA A 141 14.09 -22.20 10.88
C ALA A 141 13.66 -22.49 9.42
N ASP A 142 13.38 -23.77 9.15
CA ASP A 142 12.84 -24.21 7.86
C ASP A 142 11.38 -23.77 7.70
N ASP A 143 11.09 -23.09 6.60
CA ASP A 143 9.74 -22.61 6.26
C ASP A 143 8.97 -23.66 5.43
N LEU A 144 9.11 -24.95 5.80
CA LEU A 144 8.60 -26.11 5.04
C LEU A 144 7.11 -26.02 4.71
N PHE A 145 6.31 -25.41 5.58
CA PHE A 145 4.87 -25.23 5.35
C PHE A 145 4.58 -24.41 4.08
N LEU A 146 5.47 -23.49 3.68
CA LEU A 146 5.32 -22.74 2.43
C LEU A 146 5.36 -23.64 1.19
N PHE A 147 6.02 -24.79 1.26
CA PHE A 147 6.10 -25.78 0.18
C PHE A 147 5.09 -26.91 0.34
N ASN A 148 4.56 -27.12 1.54
CA ASN A 148 3.55 -28.13 1.86
C ASN A 148 2.21 -27.50 2.27
N GLN A 149 1.77 -26.51 1.51
CA GLN A 149 0.50 -25.83 1.74
C GLN A 149 -0.65 -26.80 1.46
N GLY A 150 -1.61 -26.87 2.38
CA GLY A 150 -2.87 -27.58 2.13
C GLY A 150 -3.66 -26.95 0.96
N THR A 151 -4.79 -27.57 0.60
CA THR A 151 -5.58 -27.07 -0.54
C THR A 151 -6.02 -25.62 -0.37
N ALA A 152 -6.09 -24.85 -1.47
CA ALA A 152 -6.64 -23.49 -1.48
C ALA A 152 -8.18 -23.44 -1.32
N SER A 153 -8.80 -24.54 -0.88
CA SER A 153 -10.24 -24.60 -0.62
C SER A 153 -10.60 -23.87 0.69
N GLY A 154 -11.84 -23.40 0.77
CA GLY A 154 -12.37 -22.81 2.00
C GLY A 154 -11.89 -21.39 2.33
N LEU A 155 -11.40 -20.61 1.35
CA LEU A 155 -10.90 -19.24 1.58
C LEU A 155 -11.91 -18.36 2.34
N GLY A 156 -13.20 -18.42 1.99
CA GLY A 156 -14.25 -17.65 2.69
C GLY A 156 -14.55 -18.10 4.13
N LYS A 157 -13.89 -19.16 4.62
CA LYS A 157 -13.96 -19.61 6.02
C LYS A 157 -12.79 -19.10 6.86
N VAL A 158 -11.72 -18.59 6.25
CA VAL A 158 -10.56 -18.05 6.98
C VAL A 158 -11.00 -16.78 7.71
N GLN A 159 -10.77 -16.75 9.02
CA GLN A 159 -11.03 -15.60 9.89
C GLN A 159 -9.73 -14.89 10.23
N PHE A 160 -9.85 -13.66 10.72
CA PHE A 160 -8.74 -12.79 11.05
C PHE A 160 -8.95 -12.21 12.44
N ASN A 161 -7.86 -11.74 13.07
CA ASN A 161 -7.99 -10.87 14.23
C ASN A 161 -8.80 -9.64 13.86
N ASP A 162 -9.46 -9.04 14.85
CA ASP A 162 -10.03 -7.72 14.68
C ASP A 162 -8.90 -6.73 14.34
N TYR A 163 -9.06 -6.03 13.21
CA TYR A 163 -8.08 -5.05 12.74
C TYR A 163 -8.16 -3.73 13.52
N ARG A 164 -9.32 -3.42 14.13
CA ARG A 164 -9.59 -2.11 14.75
C ARG A 164 -8.59 -1.76 15.86
N PRO A 165 -8.22 -2.66 16.79
CA PRO A 165 -7.22 -2.35 17.81
C PRO A 165 -5.87 -1.89 17.26
N VAL A 166 -5.44 -2.41 16.10
CA VAL A 166 -4.18 -2.01 15.45
C VAL A 166 -4.25 -0.55 15.01
N PHE A 167 -5.37 -0.14 14.41
CA PHE A 167 -5.56 1.26 14.00
C PHE A 167 -5.80 2.19 15.19
N ASP A 168 -6.54 1.73 16.21
CA ASP A 168 -6.86 2.51 17.40
C ASP A 168 -5.62 2.93 18.20
N GLU A 169 -4.56 2.13 18.17
CA GLU A 169 -3.27 2.45 18.79
C GLU A 169 -2.60 3.69 18.18
N PHE A 170 -2.86 3.97 16.89
CA PHE A 170 -2.31 5.10 16.15
C PHE A 170 -3.34 6.20 15.88
N LYS A 171 -4.55 6.12 16.45
CA LYS A 171 -5.66 7.06 16.17
C LYS A 171 -5.39 8.52 16.51
N SER A 172 -4.38 8.78 17.34
CA SER A 172 -3.93 10.14 17.66
C SER A 172 -3.22 10.82 16.49
N LEU A 173 -2.73 10.05 15.51
CA LEU A 173 -2.13 10.59 14.30
C LEU A 173 -3.23 11.08 13.34
N PRO A 174 -3.22 12.36 12.91
CA PRO A 174 -4.31 12.94 12.14
C PRO A 174 -4.70 12.16 10.87
N ASN A 175 -3.73 11.73 10.06
CA ASN A 175 -4.02 11.00 8.82
C ASN A 175 -4.51 9.57 9.08
N VAL A 176 -4.01 8.90 10.13
CA VAL A 176 -4.53 7.60 10.55
C VAL A 176 -6.00 7.75 11.00
N SER A 177 -6.32 8.81 11.74
CA SER A 177 -7.69 9.12 12.15
C SER A 177 -8.65 9.30 10.98
N VAL A 178 -8.22 10.01 9.92
CA VAL A 178 -9.01 10.15 8.68
C VAL A 178 -9.18 8.78 8.00
N PHE A 179 -8.11 8.00 7.88
CA PHE A 179 -8.16 6.68 7.27
C PHE A 179 -9.10 5.72 8.02
N ILE A 180 -9.12 5.76 9.36
CA ILE A 180 -10.08 5.00 10.19
C ILE A 180 -11.52 5.37 9.83
N LYS A 181 -11.82 6.66 9.63
CA LYS A 181 -13.16 7.10 9.21
C LYS A 181 -13.52 6.57 7.82
N GLN A 182 -12.59 6.60 6.87
CA GLN A 182 -12.79 6.01 5.53
C GLN A 182 -13.07 4.51 5.59
N ILE A 183 -12.32 3.77 6.43
CA ILE A 183 -12.57 2.34 6.67
C ILE A 183 -13.97 2.14 7.27
N GLY A 184 -14.36 2.97 8.23
CA GLY A 184 -15.70 2.93 8.84
C GLY A 184 -16.81 3.07 7.81
N LEU A 185 -16.75 4.10 6.97
CA LEU A 185 -17.71 4.32 5.87
C LEU A 185 -17.71 3.17 4.86
N PHE A 186 -16.53 2.66 4.49
CA PHE A 186 -16.44 1.53 3.58
C PHE A 186 -17.06 0.26 4.17
N ARG A 187 -16.79 -0.03 5.46
CA ARG A 187 -17.38 -1.15 6.19
C ARG A 187 -18.90 -1.01 6.26
N GLU A 188 -19.42 0.18 6.60
CA GLU A 188 -20.86 0.42 6.61
C GLU A 188 -21.51 0.28 5.23
N MET A 189 -20.84 0.77 4.17
CA MET A 189 -21.30 0.58 2.80
C MET A 189 -21.40 -0.90 2.45
N LEU A 190 -20.40 -1.71 2.81
CA LEU A 190 -20.42 -3.16 2.61
C LEU A 190 -21.52 -3.84 3.43
N GLU A 191 -21.83 -3.34 4.63
CA GLU A 191 -22.90 -3.89 5.47
C GLU A 191 -24.29 -3.59 4.91
N LYS A 192 -24.55 -2.35 4.50
CA LYS A 192 -25.88 -1.89 4.08
C LYS A 192 -26.14 -2.04 2.58
N ALA A 193 -25.09 -2.02 1.77
CA ALA A 193 -25.16 -2.03 0.31
C ALA A 193 -24.02 -2.87 -0.30
N PHE A 194 -23.87 -4.10 0.19
CA PHE A 194 -22.92 -5.08 -0.35
C PHE A 194 -23.11 -5.22 -1.88
N PRO A 195 -22.03 -5.38 -2.66
CA PRO A 195 -22.15 -5.48 -4.12
C PRO A 195 -23.09 -6.61 -4.55
N ASP A 196 -24.03 -6.29 -5.45
CA ASP A 196 -24.95 -7.30 -6.00
C ASP A 196 -24.29 -8.18 -7.07
N LYS A 197 -24.99 -9.23 -7.54
CA LYS A 197 -24.44 -10.15 -8.54
C LYS A 197 -23.95 -9.46 -9.82
N VAL A 198 -24.59 -8.38 -10.26
CA VAL A 198 -24.18 -7.65 -11.48
C VAL A 198 -22.87 -6.92 -11.20
N GLN A 199 -22.77 -6.24 -10.06
CA GLN A 199 -21.57 -5.54 -9.63
C GLN A 199 -20.40 -6.48 -9.32
N GLU A 200 -20.67 -7.67 -8.78
CA GLU A 200 -19.65 -8.69 -8.54
C GLU A 200 -19.08 -9.25 -9.84
N MET A 201 -19.89 -9.31 -10.90
CA MET A 201 -19.50 -9.78 -12.23
C MET A 201 -18.92 -8.66 -13.11
N ASP A 202 -19.04 -7.39 -12.71
CA ASP A 202 -18.39 -6.24 -13.35
C ASP A 202 -16.95 -6.10 -12.81
N PRO A 203 -15.91 -6.40 -13.61
CA PRO A 203 -14.52 -6.25 -13.18
C PRO A 203 -14.23 -4.82 -12.75
N SER A 204 -14.79 -3.81 -13.42
CA SER A 204 -14.47 -2.41 -13.15
C SER A 204 -14.98 -1.94 -11.78
N PHE A 205 -16.06 -2.55 -11.27
CA PHE A 205 -16.58 -2.30 -9.94
C PHE A 205 -15.89 -3.20 -8.90
N SER A 206 -15.89 -4.52 -9.13
CA SER A 206 -15.35 -5.51 -8.20
C SER A 206 -13.85 -5.35 -7.94
N LEU A 207 -13.07 -4.93 -8.96
CA LEU A 207 -11.66 -4.60 -8.80
C LEU A 207 -11.46 -3.46 -7.82
N THR A 208 -12.20 -2.37 -7.99
CA THR A 208 -12.07 -1.16 -7.17
C THR A 208 -12.43 -1.45 -5.70
N VAL A 209 -13.48 -2.25 -5.45
CA VAL A 209 -13.82 -2.70 -4.09
C VAL A 209 -12.70 -3.56 -3.48
N GLY A 210 -12.09 -4.44 -4.28
CA GLY A 210 -10.93 -5.23 -3.84
C GLY A 210 -9.70 -4.37 -3.55
N GLU A 211 -9.46 -3.32 -4.34
CA GLU A 211 -8.40 -2.35 -4.11
C GLU A 211 -8.61 -1.58 -2.80
N MET A 212 -9.85 -1.15 -2.51
CA MET A 212 -10.23 -0.55 -1.22
C MET A 212 -10.05 -1.53 -0.06
N PHE A 213 -10.42 -2.79 -0.22
CA PHE A 213 -10.19 -3.79 0.82
C PHE A 213 -8.70 -4.02 1.07
N SER A 214 -7.91 -4.20 0.00
CA SER A 214 -6.48 -4.48 0.10
C SER A 214 -5.70 -3.34 0.74
N ILE A 215 -6.09 -2.07 0.53
CA ILE A 215 -5.41 -0.94 1.18
C ILE A 215 -5.70 -0.88 2.70
N VAL A 216 -6.85 -1.39 3.17
CA VAL A 216 -7.10 -1.57 4.62
C VAL A 216 -6.14 -2.61 5.20
N VAL A 217 -6.02 -3.78 4.54
CA VAL A 217 -5.10 -4.85 4.96
C VAL A 217 -3.65 -4.38 4.92
N TYR A 218 -3.30 -3.61 3.88
CA TYR A 218 -1.99 -2.99 3.72
C TYR A 218 -1.67 -2.03 4.87
N GLY A 219 -2.62 -1.15 5.21
CA GLY A 219 -2.49 -0.23 6.34
C GLY A 219 -2.36 -0.95 7.69
N GLN A 220 -3.10 -2.04 7.92
CA GLN A 220 -3.00 -2.83 9.13
C GLN A 220 -1.56 -3.35 9.32
N LEU A 221 -1.01 -4.02 8.31
CA LEU A 221 0.32 -4.63 8.43
C LEU A 221 1.45 -3.60 8.50
N ILE A 222 1.27 -2.43 7.88
CA ILE A 222 2.18 -1.29 8.06
C ILE A 222 2.20 -0.85 9.52
N LEU A 223 1.04 -0.67 10.16
CA LEU A 223 0.96 -0.23 11.56
C LEU A 223 1.49 -1.30 12.53
N GLU A 224 1.20 -2.58 12.28
CA GLU A 224 1.80 -3.67 13.06
C GLU A 224 3.33 -3.63 13.00
N GLN A 225 3.91 -3.45 11.81
CA GLN A 225 5.38 -3.35 11.68
C GLN A 225 5.93 -2.07 12.31
N ALA A 226 5.26 -0.93 12.09
CA ALA A 226 5.67 0.35 12.64
C ALA A 226 5.74 0.30 14.17
N LYS A 227 4.81 -0.42 14.81
CA LYS A 227 4.85 -0.67 16.25
C LYS A 227 6.06 -1.51 16.65
N ILE A 228 6.31 -2.61 15.94
CA ILE A 228 7.45 -3.52 16.21
C ILE A 228 8.77 -2.77 16.12
N ASP A 229 8.93 -1.95 15.08
CA ASP A 229 10.16 -1.20 14.82
C ASP A 229 10.27 0.09 15.64
N ASN A 230 9.24 0.44 16.43
CA ASN A 230 9.09 1.73 17.08
C ASN A 230 9.37 2.89 16.12
N LEU A 231 8.75 2.82 14.92
CA LEU A 231 8.96 3.78 13.85
C LEU A 231 8.47 5.17 14.28
N ASP A 232 9.19 6.19 13.81
CA ASP A 232 8.80 7.58 14.02
C ASP A 232 7.34 7.82 13.60
N LYS A 233 6.57 8.38 14.53
CA LYS A 233 5.15 8.66 14.36
C LYS A 233 4.89 9.66 13.24
N ASP A 234 5.83 10.56 12.98
CA ASP A 234 5.73 11.53 11.90
C ASP A 234 5.80 10.82 10.54
N ILE A 235 6.69 9.83 10.39
CA ILE A 235 6.77 8.98 9.19
C ILE A 235 5.47 8.18 9.04
N VAL A 236 4.96 7.57 10.12
CA VAL A 236 3.69 6.83 10.08
C VAL A 236 2.55 7.75 9.64
N ASN A 237 2.40 8.92 10.27
CA ASN A 237 1.36 9.88 9.91
C ASN A 237 1.48 10.33 8.45
N GLN A 238 2.70 10.51 7.94
CA GLN A 238 2.96 10.90 6.56
C GLN A 238 2.71 9.76 5.55
N ILE A 239 2.94 8.49 5.90
CA ILE A 239 2.53 7.35 5.07
C ILE A 239 1.02 7.36 4.88
N PHE A 240 0.26 7.65 5.94
CA PHE A 240 -1.19 7.66 5.86
C PHE A 240 -1.77 8.84 5.07
N ASP A 241 -0.99 9.88 4.76
CA ASP A 241 -1.39 10.94 3.82
C ASP A 241 -1.77 10.37 2.45
N PHE A 242 -0.87 9.60 1.83
CA PHE A 242 -1.12 9.05 0.50
C PHE A 242 -2.17 7.93 0.56
N MET A 243 -2.23 7.18 1.67
CA MET A 243 -3.24 6.14 1.87
C MET A 243 -4.65 6.74 1.87
N VAL A 244 -4.85 7.88 2.52
CA VAL A 244 -6.13 8.62 2.50
C VAL A 244 -6.48 9.07 1.08
N ARG A 245 -5.51 9.63 0.34
CA ARG A 245 -5.72 10.08 -1.05
C ARG A 245 -6.06 8.93 -1.99
N ASP A 246 -5.35 7.81 -1.90
CA ASP A 246 -5.61 6.61 -2.70
C ASP A 246 -7.01 6.06 -2.40
N PHE A 247 -7.40 6.00 -1.11
CA PHE A 247 -8.72 5.53 -0.69
C PHE A 247 -9.85 6.44 -1.22
N SER A 248 -9.68 7.76 -1.15
CA SER A 248 -10.59 8.74 -1.74
C SER A 248 -10.71 8.57 -3.26
N GLY A 249 -9.59 8.29 -3.94
CA GLY A 249 -9.54 8.01 -5.37
C GLY A 249 -10.38 6.78 -5.75
N PHE A 250 -10.33 5.71 -4.97
CA PHE A 250 -11.19 4.55 -5.18
C PHE A 250 -12.68 4.86 -4.96
N GLY A 251 -12.99 5.69 -3.96
CA GLY A 251 -14.36 6.18 -3.73
C GLY A 251 -14.92 6.87 -4.98
N LEU A 252 -14.15 7.76 -5.60
CA LEU A 252 -14.53 8.42 -6.85
C LEU A 252 -14.73 7.42 -8.00
N GLN A 253 -13.83 6.44 -8.14
CA GLN A 253 -13.92 5.42 -9.18
C GLN A 253 -15.21 4.59 -9.08
N ILE A 254 -15.61 4.20 -7.87
CA ILE A 254 -16.89 3.51 -7.63
C ILE A 254 -18.06 4.45 -7.89
N TYR A 255 -18.02 5.68 -7.36
CA TYR A 255 -19.08 6.67 -7.53
C TYR A 255 -19.46 6.87 -9.01
N ALA A 256 -18.46 6.91 -9.89
CA ALA A 256 -18.61 7.16 -11.32
C ALA A 256 -19.10 5.96 -12.15
N LYS A 257 -19.29 4.76 -11.60
CA LYS A 257 -19.80 3.61 -12.37
C LYS A 257 -21.32 3.71 -12.57
N ALA A 258 -21.75 3.30 -13.77
CA ALA A 258 -23.17 3.20 -14.11
C ALA A 258 -23.90 2.17 -13.23
N THR A 259 -23.20 1.11 -12.82
CA THR A 259 -23.71 0.02 -11.97
C THR A 259 -23.83 0.41 -10.50
N THR A 260 -23.28 1.54 -10.06
CA THR A 260 -23.31 1.98 -8.65
C THR A 260 -24.68 2.52 -8.26
N ASN A 261 -25.27 1.95 -7.20
CA ASN A 261 -26.57 2.39 -6.68
C ASN A 261 -26.46 3.64 -5.81
N GLU A 262 -27.60 4.28 -5.50
CA GLU A 262 -27.64 5.54 -4.77
C GLU A 262 -27.07 5.45 -3.34
N VAL A 263 -27.31 4.32 -2.66
CA VAL A 263 -26.76 4.10 -1.30
C VAL A 263 -25.23 4.05 -1.34
N GLN A 264 -24.66 3.28 -2.28
CA GLN A 264 -23.21 3.22 -2.49
C GLN A 264 -22.65 4.58 -2.91
N ARG A 265 -23.34 5.34 -3.78
CA ARG A 265 -22.93 6.69 -4.17
C ARG A 265 -22.88 7.65 -2.98
N GLY A 266 -23.83 7.55 -2.05
CA GLY A 266 -23.83 8.32 -0.80
C GLY A 266 -22.54 8.11 -0.01
N TYR A 267 -22.21 6.85 0.28
CA TYR A 267 -20.96 6.48 0.97
C TYR A 267 -19.71 6.88 0.20
N CYS A 268 -19.66 6.62 -1.11
CA CYS A 268 -18.53 6.97 -1.96
C CYS A 268 -18.30 8.49 -2.01
N LYS A 269 -19.38 9.29 -1.98
CA LYS A 269 -19.30 10.75 -1.92
C LYS A 269 -18.64 11.22 -0.64
N GLU A 270 -19.01 10.66 0.51
CA GLU A 270 -18.37 10.99 1.78
C GLU A 270 -16.89 10.60 1.79
N ILE A 271 -16.58 9.37 1.35
CA ILE A 271 -15.21 8.86 1.27
C ILE A 271 -14.32 9.74 0.38
N MET A 272 -14.77 10.07 -0.84
CA MET A 272 -13.96 10.79 -1.82
C MET A 272 -13.70 12.25 -1.45
N LEU A 273 -14.53 12.83 -0.56
CA LEU A 273 -14.37 14.19 -0.05
C LEU A 273 -13.44 14.27 1.16
N MET A 274 -13.04 13.13 1.74
CA MET A 274 -12.04 13.11 2.81
C MET A 274 -10.65 13.41 2.25
N MET A 275 -9.94 14.29 2.95
CA MET A 275 -8.60 14.74 2.58
C MET A 275 -7.62 14.43 3.71
N PRO A 276 -6.33 14.20 3.40
CA PRO A 276 -5.31 14.14 4.41
C PRO A 276 -5.20 15.47 5.15
N VAL A 277 -4.77 15.42 6.41
CA VAL A 277 -4.54 16.58 7.27
C VAL A 277 -3.11 17.09 7.01
N PRO A 278 -2.94 18.29 6.46
CA PRO A 278 -1.61 18.82 6.17
C PRO A 278 -0.86 19.19 7.44
N ASP A 279 0.42 18.85 7.48
CA ASP A 279 1.38 19.33 8.48
C ASP A 279 2.68 19.72 7.77
N PRO A 280 2.85 21.01 7.40
CA PRO A 280 4.03 21.46 6.69
C PRO A 280 5.34 21.27 7.48
N ALA A 281 5.29 21.39 8.82
CA ALA A 281 6.48 21.26 9.65
C ALA A 281 6.96 19.80 9.70
N GLN A 282 6.03 18.85 9.88
CA GLN A 282 6.30 17.42 9.77
C GLN A 282 6.84 17.06 8.38
N TYR A 283 6.18 17.55 7.33
CA TYR A 283 6.57 17.31 5.94
C TYR A 283 8.00 17.79 5.66
N ASP A 284 8.34 19.00 6.09
CA ASP A 284 9.67 19.57 5.92
C ASP A 284 10.71 18.85 6.78
N GLY A 285 10.36 18.45 8.01
CA GLY A 285 11.22 17.65 8.87
C GLY A 285 11.63 16.32 8.23
N ILE A 286 10.64 15.56 7.72
CA ILE A 286 10.89 14.30 7.00
C ILE A 286 11.69 14.55 5.73
N TRP A 287 11.37 15.61 4.98
CA TRP A 287 12.10 15.94 3.76
C TRP A 287 13.59 16.12 4.04
N GLN A 288 13.93 16.93 5.05
CA GLN A 288 15.32 17.24 5.38
C GLN A 288 16.08 16.03 5.94
N THR A 289 15.43 15.24 6.82
CA THR A 289 16.11 14.20 7.60
C THR A 289 16.08 12.81 6.96
N CYS A 290 15.15 12.55 6.04
CA CYS A 290 14.92 11.21 5.49
C CYS A 290 15.03 11.13 3.97
N VAL A 291 14.77 12.23 3.24
CA VAL A 291 14.65 12.20 1.78
C VAL A 291 15.82 12.91 1.09
N ILE A 292 16.01 14.21 1.32
CA ILE A 292 17.07 14.98 0.64
C ILE A 292 18.46 14.59 1.13
N CYS A 293 18.57 14.13 2.38
CA CYS A 293 19.81 13.61 2.95
C CYS A 293 20.35 12.37 2.23
N LEU A 294 19.52 11.66 1.44
CA LEU A 294 19.95 10.53 0.62
C LEU A 294 20.82 10.95 -0.59
N ASN A 295 20.95 12.25 -0.86
CA ASN A 295 21.85 12.76 -1.87
C ASN A 295 23.31 12.44 -1.51
N GLY A 296 23.95 11.60 -2.30
CA GLY A 296 25.35 11.19 -2.13
C GLY A 296 25.54 9.87 -1.37
N GLU A 297 24.48 9.30 -0.76
CA GLU A 297 24.58 8.04 0.01
C GLU A 297 24.85 6.81 -0.85
N TYR A 298 24.48 6.86 -2.14
CA TYR A 298 24.74 5.78 -3.09
C TYR A 298 25.57 6.29 -4.27
N GLU A 299 26.76 5.72 -4.42
CA GLU A 299 27.60 5.84 -5.61
C GLU A 299 27.55 4.52 -6.38
N MET A 300 27.19 4.56 -7.66
CA MET A 300 27.37 3.41 -8.53
C MET A 300 28.87 3.17 -8.66
N THR A 301 29.37 1.99 -8.30
CA THR A 301 30.74 1.59 -8.63
C THR A 301 30.95 1.73 -10.14
N ASP A 302 31.96 2.50 -10.54
CA ASP A 302 32.38 2.59 -11.94
C ASP A 302 32.65 1.18 -12.46
N ARG A 303 31.82 0.72 -13.40
CA ARG A 303 32.17 -0.45 -14.20
C ARG A 303 33.38 -0.04 -15.03
N LYS A 304 34.58 -0.38 -14.56
CA LYS A 304 35.76 -0.45 -15.43
C LYS A 304 35.37 -1.37 -16.60
N GLY A 305 35.44 -0.81 -17.80
CA GLY A 305 34.95 -1.42 -19.05
C GLY A 305 35.60 -2.74 -19.41
#